data_AF-B2JBN4-F1
#
_entry.id   AF-B2JBN4-F1
#
_cell.length_a   1.000
_cell.length_b   1.000
_cell.length_c   1.000
_cell.angle_alpha   90.00
_cell.angle_beta   90.00
_cell.angle_gamma   90.00
#
_symmetry.space_group_name_H-M   'P 1'
#
loop_
_entity.id
_entity.type
_entity.pdbx_description
1 polymer ?
#
loop_
_entity_poly.entity_id
_entity_poly.type
_entity_poly.pdbx_seq_one_letter_code
_entity_poly.pdbx_strand_id
1 'polypeptide(L)'
;MSRIKRWINMNRKEFNSDGTLKDEVRQQKISTGSNPAAVDDYARRLKEEYDEWKHLDETDPEPWPVYTAYDFFTPTEKTQFNPDGSLKQEYFESELKKGKSLGWLEEMERRKKIDVDNYNRVSAKHAEMGINFGQQEMQERIGASRTYVQRRQQMEQDLRNFEPEDSLPFDKDTAY
;
A
#
# COMPACT_ATOMS: atom_id res chain seq x y z
N MET A 1 -4.29 -13.64 2.41
CA MET A 1 -4.77 -13.46 1.03
C MET A 1 -4.57 -12.01 0.57
N SER A 2 -3.33 -11.52 0.56
CA SER A 2 -3.02 -10.17 0.10
C SER A 2 -2.96 -10.11 -1.43
N ARG A 3 -2.39 -11.15 -2.07
CA ARG A 3 -2.20 -11.23 -3.52
C ARG A 3 -3.54 -11.32 -4.24
N ILE A 4 -4.43 -12.21 -3.80
CA ILE A 4 -5.79 -12.31 -4.37
C ILE A 4 -6.55 -10.99 -4.22
N LYS A 5 -6.45 -10.34 -3.06
CA LYS A 5 -7.13 -9.05 -2.83
C LYS A 5 -6.63 -7.97 -3.81
N ARG A 6 -5.33 -7.89 -4.07
CA ARG A 6 -4.76 -6.97 -5.08
C ARG A 6 -5.27 -7.30 -6.47
N TRP A 7 -5.19 -8.58 -6.86
CA TRP A 7 -5.65 -9.05 -8.16
C TRP A 7 -7.13 -8.74 -8.39
N ILE A 8 -8.00 -9.02 -7.42
CA ILE A 8 -9.43 -8.73 -7.51
C ILE A 8 -9.65 -7.22 -7.63
N ASN A 9 -9.00 -6.40 -6.81
CA ASN A 9 -9.21 -4.95 -6.88
C ASN A 9 -8.79 -4.35 -8.23
N MET A 10 -7.74 -4.89 -8.84
CA MET A 10 -7.30 -4.51 -10.18
C MET A 10 -8.27 -4.97 -11.26
N ASN A 11 -8.72 -6.23 -11.19
CA ASN A 11 -9.48 -6.88 -12.27
C ASN A 11 -11.01 -6.82 -12.10
N ARG A 12 -11.53 -6.29 -10.98
CA ARG A 12 -12.97 -6.30 -10.62
C ARG A 12 -13.93 -5.72 -11.67
N LYS A 13 -13.43 -4.91 -12.61
CA LYS A 13 -14.26 -4.40 -13.72
C LYS A 13 -14.62 -5.55 -14.67
N GLU A 14 -13.64 -6.37 -15.02
CA GLU A 14 -13.76 -7.41 -16.03
C GLU A 14 -14.06 -8.80 -15.45
N PHE A 15 -13.59 -9.07 -14.23
CA PHE A 15 -13.63 -10.40 -13.61
C PHE A 15 -14.48 -10.43 -12.35
N ASN A 16 -15.03 -11.61 -12.07
CA ASN A 16 -15.70 -11.97 -10.82
C ASN A 16 -14.66 -12.21 -9.72
N SER A 17 -15.14 -12.27 -8.47
CA SER A 17 -14.30 -12.53 -7.30
C SER A 17 -13.66 -13.93 -7.29
N ASP A 18 -14.10 -14.85 -8.13
CA ASP A 18 -13.53 -16.19 -8.30
C ASP A 18 -12.49 -16.28 -9.44
N GLY A 19 -12.17 -15.15 -10.07
CA GLY A 19 -11.23 -15.07 -11.19
C GLY A 19 -11.83 -15.38 -12.56
N THR A 20 -13.15 -15.61 -12.67
CA THR A 20 -13.81 -15.84 -13.97
C THR A 20 -14.16 -14.53 -14.67
N LEU A 21 -14.04 -14.50 -16.01
CA LEU A 21 -14.44 -13.33 -16.81
C LEU A 21 -15.96 -13.16 -16.74
N LYS A 22 -16.45 -11.93 -16.54
CA LYS A 22 -17.88 -11.64 -16.55
C LYS A 22 -18.47 -11.82 -17.94
N ASP A 23 -19.66 -12.43 -18.00
CA ASP A 23 -20.37 -12.66 -19.25
C ASP A 23 -20.63 -11.36 -20.03
N GLU A 24 -21.03 -10.29 -19.34
CA GLU A 24 -21.25 -8.96 -19.93
C GLU A 24 -20.01 -8.43 -20.66
N VAL A 25 -18.83 -8.57 -20.05
CA VAL A 25 -17.54 -8.11 -20.59
C VAL A 25 -17.14 -8.98 -21.77
N ARG A 26 -17.37 -10.29 -21.69
CA ARG A 26 -17.15 -11.22 -22.79
C ARG A 26 -17.99 -10.85 -24.01
N GLN A 27 -19.29 -10.63 -23.83
CA GLN A 27 -20.21 -10.24 -24.90
C GLN A 27 -19.82 -8.88 -25.49
N GLN A 28 -19.44 -7.92 -24.65
CA GLN A 28 -18.97 -6.61 -25.09
C GLN A 28 -17.73 -6.73 -25.99
N LYS A 29 -16.69 -7.46 -25.56
CA LYS A 29 -15.45 -7.64 -26.35
C LYS A 29 -15.74 -8.29 -27.71
N ILE A 30 -16.59 -9.32 -27.75
CA ILE A 30 -17.01 -9.97 -29.00
C ILE A 30 -17.76 -8.98 -29.89
N SER A 31 -18.70 -8.22 -29.35
CA SER A 31 -19.48 -7.23 -30.11
C SER A 31 -18.62 -6.10 -30.70
N THR A 32 -17.51 -5.75 -30.04
CA THR A 32 -16.53 -4.76 -30.53
C THR A 32 -15.55 -5.33 -31.57
N GLY A 33 -15.72 -6.59 -31.99
CA GLY A 33 -14.94 -7.21 -33.06
C GLY A 33 -13.79 -8.10 -32.60
N SER A 34 -13.68 -8.41 -31.29
CA SER A 34 -12.70 -9.40 -30.83
C SER A 34 -13.14 -10.81 -31.22
N ASN A 35 -12.17 -11.63 -31.64
CA ASN A 35 -12.42 -13.05 -31.92
C ASN A 35 -12.83 -13.77 -30.62
N PRO A 36 -13.97 -14.50 -30.58
CA PRO A 36 -14.38 -15.26 -29.41
C PRO A 36 -13.29 -16.15 -28.81
N ALA A 37 -12.51 -16.85 -29.65
CA ALA A 37 -11.43 -17.71 -29.18
C ALA A 37 -10.29 -16.94 -28.49
N ALA A 38 -10.02 -15.70 -28.92
CA ALA A 38 -9.03 -14.83 -28.29
C ALA A 38 -9.52 -14.30 -26.93
N VAL A 39 -10.82 -14.02 -26.80
CA VAL A 39 -11.44 -13.61 -25.53
C VAL A 39 -11.40 -14.76 -24.51
N ASP A 40 -11.69 -15.98 -24.97
CA ASP A 40 -11.64 -17.18 -24.12
C ASP A 40 -10.20 -17.53 -23.70
N ASP A 41 -9.23 -17.38 -24.60
CA ASP A 41 -7.80 -17.54 -24.27
C ASP A 41 -7.32 -16.52 -23.23
N TYR A 42 -7.71 -15.25 -23.39
CA TYR A 42 -7.44 -14.19 -22.42
C TYR A 42 -8.04 -14.50 -21.05
N ALA A 43 -9.32 -14.89 -21.01
CA ALA A 43 -10.01 -15.25 -19.77
C ALA A 43 -9.33 -16.42 -19.05
N ARG A 44 -8.94 -17.46 -19.81
CA ARG A 44 -8.23 -18.63 -19.28
C ARG A 44 -6.90 -18.24 -18.66
N ARG A 45 -6.06 -17.47 -19.35
CA ARG A 45 -4.76 -17.05 -18.83
C ARG A 45 -4.86 -16.27 -17.52
N LEU A 46 -5.80 -15.33 -17.44
CA LEU A 46 -6.01 -14.55 -16.22
C LEU A 46 -6.59 -15.39 -15.08
N LYS A 47 -7.39 -16.40 -15.41
CA LYS A 47 -7.89 -17.38 -14.43
C LYS A 47 -6.77 -18.26 -13.89
N GLU A 48 -5.87 -18.75 -14.75
CA GLU A 48 -4.68 -19.50 -14.35
C GLU A 48 -3.80 -18.66 -13.41
N GLU A 49 -3.58 -17.38 -13.73
CA GLU A 49 -2.86 -16.45 -12.87
C GLU A 49 -3.57 -16.26 -11.51
N TYR A 50 -4.89 -16.06 -11.51
CA TYR A 50 -5.67 -15.98 -10.27
C TYR A 50 -5.51 -17.23 -9.39
N ASP A 51 -5.58 -18.42 -10.00
CA ASP A 51 -5.48 -19.69 -9.28
C ASP A 51 -4.06 -19.91 -8.72
N GLU A 52 -3.02 -19.49 -9.45
CA GLU A 52 -1.65 -19.48 -8.95
C GLU A 52 -1.49 -18.53 -7.75
N TRP A 53 -1.99 -17.29 -7.85
CA TRP A 53 -1.96 -16.34 -6.74
C TRP A 53 -2.71 -16.85 -5.52
N LYS A 54 -3.85 -17.52 -5.75
CA LYS A 54 -4.61 -18.16 -4.70
C LYS A 54 -3.84 -19.28 -4.03
N HIS A 55 -3.23 -20.15 -4.82
CA HIS A 55 -2.39 -21.21 -4.31
C HIS A 55 -1.23 -20.66 -3.47
N LEU A 56 -0.55 -19.61 -3.93
CA LEU A 56 0.52 -18.95 -3.17
C LEU A 56 0.01 -18.32 -1.88
N ASP A 57 -1.15 -17.65 -1.90
CA ASP A 57 -1.73 -17.09 -0.66
C ASP A 57 -2.12 -18.16 0.36
N GLU A 58 -2.40 -19.39 -0.07
CA GLU A 58 -2.74 -20.54 0.77
C GLU A 58 -1.50 -21.31 1.27
N THR A 59 -0.46 -21.42 0.44
CA THR A 59 0.74 -22.24 0.72
C THR A 59 1.95 -21.45 1.20
N ASP A 60 2.11 -20.21 0.72
CA ASP A 60 3.20 -19.29 1.07
C ASP A 60 2.63 -17.87 1.27
N PRO A 61 1.86 -17.66 2.36
CA PRO A 61 1.19 -16.39 2.60
C PRO A 61 2.21 -15.26 2.72
N GLU A 62 1.93 -14.18 2.00
CA GLU A 62 2.76 -12.98 2.01
C GLU A 62 2.89 -12.41 3.44
N PRO A 63 4.11 -12.10 3.92
CA PRO A 63 4.28 -11.49 5.24
C PRO A 63 3.51 -10.18 5.36
N TRP A 64 2.82 -10.00 6.49
CA TRP A 64 2.02 -8.80 6.75
C TRP A 64 2.47 -8.10 8.05
N PRO A 65 3.66 -7.46 8.06
CA PRO A 65 4.15 -6.72 9.21
C PRO A 65 3.19 -5.56 9.55
N VAL A 66 2.97 -5.35 10.85
CA VAL A 66 2.06 -4.30 11.35
C VAL A 66 2.88 -3.06 11.66
N TYR A 67 2.56 -1.96 10.97
CA TYR A 67 3.13 -0.64 11.23
C TYR A 67 2.06 0.35 11.66
N THR A 68 2.41 1.17 12.62
CA THR A 68 1.61 2.26 13.15
C THR A 68 2.18 3.61 12.70
N ALA A 69 1.37 4.67 12.77
CA ALA A 69 1.86 6.03 12.52
C ALA A 69 3.10 6.36 13.38
N TYR A 70 3.16 5.83 14.61
CA TYR A 70 4.26 6.06 15.55
C TYR A 70 5.60 5.47 15.09
N ASP A 71 5.60 4.41 14.27
CA ASP A 71 6.83 3.86 13.69
C ASP A 71 7.51 4.87 12.76
N PHE A 72 6.72 5.78 12.19
CA PHE A 72 7.15 6.81 11.27
C PHE A 72 7.53 8.13 11.94
N PHE A 73 7.28 8.28 13.24
CA PHE A 73 7.64 9.50 13.96
C PHE A 73 9.15 9.68 14.02
N THR A 74 9.60 10.93 13.88
CA THR A 74 10.99 11.33 14.11
C THR A 74 11.37 11.12 15.59
N PRO A 75 12.67 10.99 15.92
CA PRO A 75 13.11 10.91 17.31
C PRO A 75 12.59 12.08 18.16
N THR A 76 12.52 13.27 17.58
CA THR A 76 11.97 14.48 18.23
C THR A 76 10.47 14.37 18.47
N GLU A 77 9.69 13.89 17.51
CA GLU A 77 8.25 13.67 17.73
C GLU A 77 7.99 12.61 18.81
N LYS A 78 8.83 11.58 18.90
CA LYS A 78 8.69 10.55 19.95
C LYS A 78 8.95 11.08 21.36
N THR A 79 9.70 12.18 21.52
CA THR A 79 9.83 12.84 22.84
C THR A 79 8.67 13.78 23.15
N GLN A 80 7.93 14.21 22.14
CA GLN A 80 6.85 15.20 22.26
C GLN A 80 5.46 14.56 22.37
N PHE A 81 5.23 13.49 21.62
CA PHE A 81 3.90 12.91 21.43
C PHE A 81 3.83 11.45 21.88
N ASN A 82 2.62 11.05 22.25
CA ASN A 82 2.23 9.65 22.40
C ASN A 82 1.89 9.04 21.03
N PRO A 83 1.78 7.70 20.93
CA PRO A 83 1.43 7.02 19.68
C PRO A 83 0.10 7.45 19.04
N ASP A 84 -0.86 7.92 19.85
CA ASP A 84 -2.16 8.43 19.39
C ASP A 84 -2.11 9.89 18.91
N GLY A 85 -0.93 10.51 18.94
CA GLY A 85 -0.71 11.91 18.56
C GLY A 85 -1.04 12.92 19.66
N SER A 86 -1.46 12.49 20.85
CA SER A 86 -1.58 13.39 22.01
C SER A 86 -0.21 13.89 22.47
N LEU A 87 -0.13 15.11 23.00
CA LEU A 87 1.11 15.60 23.59
C LEU A 87 1.39 14.88 24.90
N LYS A 88 2.67 14.56 25.13
CA LYS A 88 3.13 14.06 26.42
C LYS A 88 3.01 15.16 27.46
N GLN A 89 2.51 14.80 28.63
CA GLN A 89 2.29 15.74 29.73
C GLN A 89 3.60 16.43 30.12
N GLU A 90 4.71 15.70 30.17
CA GLU A 90 6.01 16.23 30.55
C GLU A 90 6.49 17.29 29.54
N TYR A 91 6.27 17.06 28.25
CA TYR A 91 6.62 18.03 27.21
C TYR A 91 5.71 19.25 27.30
N PHE A 92 4.39 19.05 27.41
CA PHE A 92 3.39 20.10 27.53
C PHE A 92 3.72 21.07 28.69
N GLU A 93 3.95 20.54 29.88
CA GLU A 93 4.30 21.34 31.07
C GLU A 93 5.64 22.06 30.91
N SER A 94 6.64 21.40 30.31
CA SER A 94 7.96 21.99 30.10
C SER A 94 7.92 23.18 29.16
N GLU A 95 7.10 23.13 28.11
CA GLU A 95 7.01 24.18 27.10
C GLU A 95 6.14 25.35 27.57
N LEU A 96 5.08 25.09 28.35
CA LEU A 96 4.34 26.14 29.06
C LEU A 96 5.27 26.95 29.98
N LYS A 97 6.13 26.28 30.76
CA LYS A 97 7.13 26.95 31.62
C LYS A 97 8.13 27.80 30.84
N LYS A 98 8.42 27.43 29.59
CA LYS A 98 9.28 28.20 28.67
C LYS A 98 8.55 29.35 27.97
N GLY A 99 7.27 29.57 28.30
CA GLY A 99 6.48 30.69 27.76
C GLY A 99 5.79 30.39 26.43
N LYS A 100 5.71 29.13 26.00
CA LYS A 100 4.84 28.80 24.86
C LYS A 100 3.37 28.97 25.24
N SER A 101 2.59 29.51 24.31
CA SER A 101 1.15 29.70 24.53
C SER A 101 0.40 28.36 24.53
N LEU A 102 -0.58 28.23 25.42
CA LEU A 102 -1.47 27.07 25.49
C LEU A 102 -2.08 26.72 24.12
N GLY A 103 -2.66 27.72 23.43
CA GLY A 103 -3.29 27.49 22.13
C GLY A 103 -2.34 26.99 21.04
N TRP A 104 -1.03 27.29 21.14
CA TRP A 104 -0.03 26.73 20.23
C TRP A 104 0.24 25.24 20.51
N LEU A 105 0.27 24.85 21.79
CA LEU A 105 0.41 23.44 22.19
C LEU A 105 -0.82 22.63 21.79
N GLU A 106 -2.03 23.17 22.02
CA GLU A 106 -3.29 22.54 21.60
C GLU A 106 -3.37 22.37 20.08
N GLU A 107 -3.00 23.40 19.31
CA GLU A 107 -2.99 23.31 17.85
C GLU A 107 -1.96 22.31 17.34
N MET A 108 -0.80 22.20 17.98
CA MET A 108 0.21 21.21 17.66
C MET A 108 -0.28 19.78 17.93
N GLU A 109 -0.92 19.54 19.08
CA GLU A 109 -1.56 18.27 19.38
C GLU A 109 -2.65 17.93 18.35
N ARG A 110 -3.54 18.88 18.06
CA ARG A 110 -4.62 18.70 17.09
C ARG A 110 -4.08 18.28 15.73
N ARG A 111 -3.03 18.94 15.23
CA ARG A 111 -2.38 18.59 13.96
C ARG A 111 -1.82 17.18 13.99
N LYS A 112 -1.12 16.81 15.08
CA LYS A 112 -0.51 15.49 15.16
C LYS A 112 -1.56 14.37 15.24
N LYS A 113 -2.66 14.57 15.97
CA LYS A 113 -3.81 13.65 15.96
C LYS A 113 -4.38 13.47 14.55
N ILE A 114 -4.53 14.56 13.80
CA ILE A 114 -4.96 14.50 12.39
C ILE A 114 -3.97 13.69 11.53
N ASP A 115 -2.66 13.83 11.73
CA ASP A 115 -1.66 13.03 11.01
C ASP A 115 -1.83 11.53 11.29
N VAL A 116 -2.00 11.16 12.57
CA VAL A 116 -2.20 9.77 13.00
C VAL A 116 -3.50 9.20 12.41
N ASP A 117 -4.60 9.95 12.50
CA ASP A 117 -5.89 9.55 11.93
C ASP A 117 -5.83 9.38 10.41
N ASN A 118 -5.12 10.30 9.73
CA ASN A 118 -4.92 10.20 8.28
C ASN A 118 -4.12 8.95 7.91
N TYR A 119 -3.01 8.67 8.59
CA TYR A 119 -2.25 7.45 8.38
C TYR A 119 -3.13 6.21 8.56
N ASN A 120 -3.89 6.13 9.67
CA ASN A 120 -4.76 4.99 9.96
C ASN A 120 -5.82 4.79 8.86
N ARG A 121 -6.44 5.88 8.41
CA ARG A 121 -7.44 5.86 7.33
C ARG A 121 -6.84 5.39 6.00
N VAL A 122 -5.67 5.91 5.63
CA VAL A 122 -4.98 5.53 4.39
C VAL A 122 -4.53 4.06 4.45
N SER A 123 -3.96 3.64 5.57
CA SER A 123 -3.53 2.26 5.81
C SER A 123 -4.71 1.28 5.71
N ALA A 124 -5.85 1.59 6.33
CA ALA A 124 -7.06 0.78 6.24
C ALA A 124 -7.56 0.64 4.79
N LYS A 125 -7.60 1.75 4.04
CA LYS A 125 -7.99 1.75 2.62
C LYS A 125 -7.06 0.86 1.77
N HIS A 126 -5.76 0.90 2.00
CA HIS A 126 -4.81 0.04 1.29
C HIS A 126 -4.94 -1.44 1.69
N ALA A 127 -5.21 -1.72 2.96
CA ALA A 127 -5.44 -3.08 3.44
C ALA A 127 -6.68 -3.74 2.79
N GLU A 128 -7.74 -2.97 2.51
CA GLU A 128 -8.89 -3.43 1.71
C GLU A 128 -8.47 -3.83 0.28
N MET A 129 -7.46 -3.14 -0.26
CA MET A 129 -6.87 -3.43 -1.56
C MET A 129 -5.87 -4.58 -1.54
N GLY A 130 -5.52 -5.13 -0.37
CA GLY A 130 -4.46 -6.13 -0.23
C GLY A 130 -3.05 -5.55 -0.26
N ILE A 131 -2.90 -4.24 -0.06
CA ILE A 131 -1.63 -3.52 -0.02
C ILE A 131 -1.29 -3.18 1.43
N ASN A 132 -0.05 -3.47 1.85
CA ASN A 132 0.45 -3.08 3.16
C ASN A 132 1.11 -1.69 3.06
N PHE A 133 0.33 -0.65 3.31
CA PHE A 133 0.79 0.74 3.21
C PHE A 133 1.99 1.06 4.12
N GLY A 134 1.97 0.59 5.36
CA GLY A 134 3.09 0.81 6.27
C GLY A 134 4.37 0.12 5.82
N GLN A 135 4.26 -1.07 5.23
CA GLN A 135 5.40 -1.73 4.60
C GLN A 135 5.95 -0.91 3.42
N GLN A 136 5.08 -0.32 2.58
CA GLN A 136 5.50 0.59 1.50
C GLN A 136 6.24 1.81 2.05
N GLU A 137 5.67 2.52 3.02
CA GLU A 137 6.34 3.71 3.61
C GLU A 137 7.68 3.35 4.27
N MET A 138 7.75 2.22 4.96
CA MET A 138 9.00 1.77 5.57
C MET A 138 10.04 1.43 4.49
N GLN A 139 9.60 0.78 3.43
CA GLN A 139 10.42 0.44 2.29
C GLN A 139 10.94 1.66 1.54
N GLU A 140 10.15 2.72 1.36
CA GLU A 140 10.58 3.99 0.79
C GLU A 140 11.67 4.65 1.64
N ARG A 141 11.49 4.68 2.97
CA ARG A 141 12.49 5.20 3.90
C ARG A 141 13.81 4.45 3.82
N ILE A 142 13.77 3.12 3.76
CA ILE A 142 14.98 2.32 3.57
C ILE A 142 15.52 2.55 2.15
N GLY A 143 14.65 2.61 1.13
CA GLY A 143 14.91 2.93 -0.29
C GLY A 143 15.80 4.14 -0.51
N ALA A 144 15.52 5.23 0.20
CA ALA A 144 16.33 6.44 0.18
C ALA A 144 17.78 6.23 0.65
N SER A 145 18.04 5.16 1.41
CA SER A 145 19.36 4.77 1.94
C SER A 145 19.99 3.54 1.27
N ARG A 146 19.31 2.93 0.28
CA ARG A 146 19.66 1.62 -0.29
C ARG A 146 20.68 1.67 -1.42
N THR A 147 21.41 0.56 -1.56
CA THR A 147 22.23 0.26 -2.75
C THR A 147 21.35 -0.20 -3.93
N TYR A 148 21.90 -0.24 -5.14
CA TYR A 148 21.16 -0.61 -6.37
C TYR A 148 20.41 -1.95 -6.27
N VAL A 149 21.04 -2.99 -5.69
CA VAL A 149 20.45 -4.33 -5.53
C VAL A 149 19.19 -4.29 -4.66
N GLN A 150 19.20 -3.52 -3.58
CA GLN A 150 18.08 -3.41 -2.65
C GLN A 150 16.94 -2.54 -3.22
N ARG A 151 17.24 -1.64 -4.18
CA ARG A 151 16.22 -0.92 -4.94
C ARG A 151 15.52 -1.82 -5.97
N ARG A 152 16.21 -2.81 -6.53
CA ARG A 152 15.58 -3.82 -7.42
C ARG A 152 14.56 -4.70 -6.68
N GLN A 153 14.88 -5.16 -5.48
CA GLN A 153 13.94 -5.93 -4.66
C GLN A 153 12.68 -5.12 -4.30
N GLN A 154 12.84 -3.79 -4.14
CA GLN A 154 11.73 -2.89 -3.92
C GLN A 154 10.83 -2.78 -5.15
N MET A 155 11.44 -2.58 -6.32
CA MET A 155 10.75 -2.50 -7.60
C MET A 155 9.92 -3.77 -7.89
N GLU A 156 10.39 -4.96 -7.51
CA GLU A 156 9.59 -6.19 -7.61
C GLU A 156 8.33 -6.14 -6.75
N GLN A 157 8.39 -5.54 -5.57
CA GLN A 157 7.23 -5.34 -4.70
C GLN A 157 6.27 -4.28 -5.26
N ASP A 158 6.81 -3.18 -5.79
CA ASP A 158 6.03 -2.08 -6.37
C ASP A 158 5.29 -2.55 -7.63
N LEU A 159 5.97 -3.30 -8.50
CA LEU A 159 5.36 -3.98 -9.65
C LEU A 159 4.26 -4.97 -9.22
N ARG A 160 4.47 -5.73 -8.14
CA ARG A 160 3.44 -6.61 -7.55
C ARG A 160 2.26 -5.86 -6.93
N ASN A 161 2.47 -4.60 -6.55
CA ASN A 161 1.43 -3.70 -6.08
C ASN A 161 0.79 -2.91 -7.25
N PHE A 162 1.24 -3.14 -8.48
CA PHE A 162 0.80 -2.45 -9.70
C PHE A 162 1.01 -0.93 -9.62
N GLU A 163 2.10 -0.51 -8.98
CA GLU A 163 2.55 0.87 -9.07
C GLU A 163 2.89 1.22 -10.54
N PRO A 164 2.62 2.46 -10.99
CA PRO A 164 2.93 2.90 -12.34
C PRO A 164 4.40 2.69 -12.73
N GLU A 165 4.69 2.35 -13.99
CA GLU A 165 6.08 2.16 -14.44
C GLU A 165 6.92 3.45 -14.29
N ASP A 166 6.29 4.62 -14.40
CA ASP A 166 6.92 5.93 -14.22
C ASP A 166 7.15 6.30 -12.74
N SER A 167 6.58 5.55 -11.79
CA SER A 167 6.91 5.68 -10.37
C SER A 167 8.07 4.78 -9.93
N LEU A 168 8.59 3.93 -10.84
CA LEU A 168 9.74 3.08 -10.53
C LEU A 168 11.03 3.91 -10.46
N PRO A 169 11.97 3.57 -9.57
CA PRO A 169 13.19 4.34 -9.37
C PRO A 169 14.19 4.29 -10.54
N PHE A 170 14.03 3.33 -11.46
CA PHE A 170 14.78 3.18 -12.72
C PHE A 170 14.08 2.15 -13.62
N ASP A 171 14.41 2.15 -14.91
CA ASP A 171 13.85 1.18 -15.87
C ASP A 171 14.28 -0.24 -15.50
N LYS A 172 13.32 -1.18 -15.47
CA LYS A 172 13.55 -2.59 -15.14
C LYS A 172 14.57 -3.26 -16.07
N ASP A 173 14.69 -2.75 -17.31
CA ASP A 173 15.54 -3.29 -18.36
C ASP A 173 16.90 -2.56 -18.45
N THR A 174 17.23 -1.69 -17.49
CA THR A 174 18.54 -1.02 -17.43
C THR A 174 19.65 -2.07 -17.26
N ALA A 175 20.46 -2.26 -18.31
CA ALA A 175 21.58 -3.19 -18.32
C ALA A 175 22.72 -2.75 -17.39
N TYR A 176 23.40 -3.73 -16.78
CA TYR A 176 24.45 -3.58 -15.77
C TYR A 176 25.79 -3.07 -16.32
#